data_AF-A0A9D5Q1Y9-F1
#
_entry.id   AF-A0A9D5Q1Y9-F1
#
_cell.length_a   1.000
_cell.length_b   1.000
_cell.length_c   1.000
_cell.angle_alpha   90.00
_cell.angle_beta   90.00
_cell.angle_gamma   90.00
#
_symmetry.space_group_name_H-M   'P 1'
#
loop_
_entity.id
_entity.type
_entity.pdbx_description
1 polymer ?
#
loop_
_entity_poly.entity_id
_entity_poly.type
_entity_poly.pdbx_seq_one_letter_code
_entity_poly.pdbx_strand_id
1 'polypeptide(L)'
;MARNVLGIVFYCLGGFFLSIVNSIGFFSTDQYSFSLGEKLWIMGVMLVPALIFIGLGLVLRKISKWRHDIGVILLSVSAYQLFMVSTLALVFSSQEIKRVFPQQKEFYFFNDYLTGIICLLLFVFGGFLCLYASKRKNRASYRKHYNLHTKAGRE
;
A
#
# COMPACT_ATOMS: atom_id res chain seq x y z
N MET A 1 -13.89 14.93 17.78
CA MET A 1 -13.98 13.56 17.21
C MET A 1 -14.11 13.56 15.69
N ALA A 2 -14.94 14.43 15.09
CA ALA A 2 -15.11 14.53 13.64
C ALA A 2 -13.79 14.62 12.82
N ARG A 3 -12.82 15.45 13.26
CA ARG A 3 -11.51 15.58 12.58
C ARG A 3 -10.73 14.26 12.48
N ASN A 4 -10.84 13.39 13.48
CA ASN A 4 -10.15 12.10 13.47
C ASN A 4 -10.81 11.11 12.53
N VAL A 5 -12.16 11.12 12.45
CA VAL A 5 -12.93 10.29 11.52
C VAL A 5 -12.63 10.72 10.08
N LEU A 6 -12.67 12.03 9.81
CA LEU A 6 -12.35 12.59 8.50
C LEU A 6 -10.94 12.20 8.04
N GLY A 7 -9.95 12.24 8.94
CA GLY A 7 -8.59 11.79 8.64
C GLY A 7 -8.51 10.31 8.27
N ILE A 8 -9.30 9.44 8.92
CA ILE A 8 -9.36 8.01 8.58
C ILE A 8 -9.95 7.82 7.18
N VAL A 9 -11.02 8.53 6.84
CA VAL A 9 -11.63 8.47 5.51
C VAL A 9 -10.63 8.85 4.42
N PHE A 10 -9.86 9.93 4.63
CA PHE A 10 -8.81 10.33 3.68
C PHE A 10 -7.68 9.29 3.55
N TYR A 11 -7.31 8.62 4.65
CA TYR A 11 -6.37 7.52 4.59
C TYR A 11 -6.91 6.32 3.82
N CYS A 12 -8.19 5.97 3.99
CA CYS A 12 -8.84 4.92 3.21
C CYS A 12 -8.87 5.27 1.71
N LEU A 13 -9.21 6.52 1.37
CA LEU A 13 -9.17 7.00 -0.01
C LEU A 13 -7.75 6.93 -0.59
N GLY A 14 -6.74 7.38 0.17
CA GLY A 14 -5.33 7.25 -0.24
C GLY A 14 -4.91 5.80 -0.47
N GLY A 15 -5.32 4.88 0.42
CA GLY A 15 -5.09 3.45 0.26
C GLY A 15 -5.77 2.86 -0.99
N PHE A 16 -6.97 3.34 -1.33
CA PHE A 16 -7.68 2.96 -2.55
C PHE A 16 -6.91 3.38 -3.82
N PHE A 17 -6.40 4.61 -3.88
CA PHE A 17 -5.57 5.01 -5.03
C PHE A 17 -4.26 4.20 -5.11
N LEU A 18 -3.64 3.88 -3.97
CA LEU A 18 -2.47 3.00 -3.94
C LEU A 18 -2.79 1.58 -4.44
N SER A 19 -3.98 1.04 -4.16
CA SER A 19 -4.37 -0.28 -4.68
C SER A 19 -4.57 -0.26 -6.19
N ILE A 20 -5.11 0.84 -6.75
CA ILE A 20 -5.21 1.05 -8.19
C ILE A 20 -3.81 1.08 -8.81
N VAL A 21 -2.89 1.87 -8.27
CA VAL A 21 -1.50 1.94 -8.75
C VAL A 21 -0.84 0.56 -8.74
N ASN A 22 -1.05 -0.21 -7.67
CA ASN A 22 -0.50 -1.56 -7.57
C ASN A 22 -1.13 -2.50 -8.60
N SER A 23 -2.44 -2.39 -8.84
CA SER A 23 -3.17 -3.18 -9.84
C SER A 23 -2.69 -2.89 -11.26
N ILE A 24 -2.43 -1.62 -11.60
CA ILE A 24 -1.83 -1.23 -12.90
C ILE A 24 -0.46 -1.89 -13.07
N GLY A 25 0.29 -2.07 -11.98
CA GLY A 25 1.58 -2.78 -11.99
C GLY A 25 1.48 -4.20 -12.54
N PHE A 26 0.36 -4.89 -12.32
CA PHE A 26 0.12 -6.24 -12.83
C PHE A 26 -0.41 -6.29 -14.26
N PHE A 27 -0.83 -5.15 -14.84
CA PHE A 27 -1.35 -5.11 -16.20
C PHE A 27 -0.23 -5.24 -17.24
N SER A 28 -0.45 -6.10 -18.23
CA SER A 28 0.47 -6.36 -19.32
C SER A 28 0.46 -5.27 -20.39
N THR A 29 1.67 -4.85 -20.77
CA THR A 29 1.93 -3.85 -21.81
C THR A 29 1.61 -4.35 -23.22
N ASP A 30 1.75 -5.66 -23.45
CA ASP A 30 1.69 -6.27 -24.79
C ASP A 30 0.30 -6.17 -25.44
N GLN A 31 -0.76 -6.08 -24.65
CA GLN A 31 -2.13 -6.03 -25.17
C GLN A 31 -2.60 -4.63 -25.54
N TYR A 32 -1.98 -3.59 -24.98
CA TYR A 32 -2.40 -2.21 -25.19
C TYR A 32 -1.39 -1.39 -26.03
N SER A 33 -0.34 -2.04 -26.54
CA SER A 33 0.77 -1.38 -27.24
C SER A 33 1.42 -0.26 -26.42
N PHE A 34 1.31 -0.30 -25.09
CA PHE A 34 1.92 0.70 -24.21
C PHE A 34 3.39 0.37 -23.99
N SER A 35 4.23 1.38 -24.15
CA SER A 35 5.62 1.29 -23.71
C SER A 35 5.69 1.21 -22.18
N LEU A 36 6.76 0.61 -21.65
CA LEU A 36 7.01 0.55 -20.21
C LEU A 36 7.06 1.96 -19.57
N GLY A 37 7.48 2.97 -20.35
CA GLY A 37 7.48 4.37 -19.93
C GLY A 37 6.07 4.94 -19.70
N GLU A 38 5.11 4.63 -20.56
CA GLU A 38 3.72 5.09 -20.43
C GLU A 38 3.02 4.43 -19.24
N LYS A 39 3.29 3.14 -18.99
CA LYS A 39 2.79 2.45 -17.79
C LYS A 39 3.28 3.14 -16.51
N LEU A 40 4.59 3.42 -16.43
CA LEU A 40 5.18 4.13 -15.28
C LEU A 40 4.64 5.56 -15.16
N TRP A 41 4.40 6.24 -16.29
CA TRP A 41 3.78 7.56 -16.30
C TRP A 41 2.37 7.53 -15.69
N ILE A 42 1.52 6.61 -16.13
CA ILE A 42 0.15 6.45 -15.59
C ILE A 42 0.21 6.12 -14.09
N MET A 43 1.08 5.20 -13.67
CA MET A 43 1.29 4.87 -12.26
C MET A 43 1.74 6.10 -11.46
N GLY A 44 2.64 6.91 -12.02
CA GLY A 44 3.12 8.15 -11.40
C GLY A 44 2.02 9.20 -11.26
N VAL A 45 1.22 9.41 -12.30
CA VAL A 45 0.07 10.34 -12.26
C VAL A 45 -0.96 9.90 -11.23
N MET A 46 -1.26 8.59 -11.14
CA MET A 46 -2.19 8.04 -10.16
C MET A 46 -1.62 8.02 -8.73
N LEU A 47 -0.30 8.08 -8.57
CA LEU A 47 0.34 8.22 -7.26
C LEU A 47 0.14 9.62 -6.67
N VAL A 48 0.04 10.67 -7.49
CA VAL A 48 -0.17 12.05 -7.03
C VAL A 48 -1.41 12.20 -6.15
N PRO A 49 -2.64 11.82 -6.58
CA PRO A 49 -3.82 11.91 -5.73
C PRO A 49 -3.69 11.03 -4.48
N ALA A 50 -3.06 9.86 -4.58
CA ALA A 50 -2.82 9.00 -3.42
C ALA A 50 -2.01 9.72 -2.33
N LEU A 51 -0.92 10.39 -2.73
CA LEU A 51 -0.07 11.17 -1.82
C LEU A 51 -0.80 12.39 -1.26
N ILE A 52 -1.63 13.08 -2.06
CA ILE A 52 -2.44 14.21 -1.60
C ILE A 52 -3.42 13.75 -0.51
N PHE A 53 -4.15 12.65 -0.73
CA PHE A 53 -5.09 12.14 0.25
C PHE A 53 -4.43 11.64 1.53
N ILE A 54 -3.29 10.95 1.44
CA ILE A 54 -2.50 10.57 2.61
C ILE A 54 -1.99 11.82 3.34
N GLY A 55 -1.52 12.84 2.60
CA GLY A 55 -1.10 14.14 3.13
C GLY A 55 -2.20 14.85 3.90
N LEU A 56 -3.41 14.91 3.35
CA LEU A 56 -4.58 15.49 4.02
C LEU A 56 -4.95 14.70 5.29
N GLY A 57 -4.94 13.36 5.22
CA GLY A 57 -5.14 12.49 6.38
C GLY A 57 -4.13 12.76 7.51
N LEU A 58 -2.87 13.00 7.15
CA LEU A 58 -1.79 13.33 8.07
C LEU A 58 -1.99 14.67 8.77
N VAL A 59 -2.33 15.70 7.99
CA VAL A 59 -2.58 17.06 8.52
C VAL A 59 -3.73 17.03 9.52
N LEU A 60 -4.79 16.29 9.23
CA LEU A 60 -5.97 16.20 10.10
C LEU A 60 -5.73 15.41 11.40
N ARG A 61 -4.91 14.36 11.36
CA ARG A 61 -4.74 13.41 12.48
C ARG A 61 -3.59 13.74 13.45
N LYS A 62 -2.92 14.88 13.26
CA LYS A 62 -1.77 15.37 14.05
C LYS A 62 -0.54 14.45 13.89
N ILE A 63 0.58 15.04 13.52
CA ILE A 63 1.81 14.37 13.04
C ILE A 63 2.40 13.33 14.01
N SER A 64 2.00 13.27 15.29
CA SER A 64 2.65 12.41 16.29
C SER A 64 2.77 10.92 15.90
N LYS A 65 1.77 10.35 15.21
CA LYS A 65 1.70 8.91 14.87
C LYS A 65 1.77 8.59 13.36
N TRP A 66 2.20 9.56 12.55
CA TRP A 66 2.15 9.46 11.08
C TRP A 66 2.77 8.18 10.49
N ARG A 67 3.95 7.78 10.98
CA ARG A 67 4.66 6.59 10.49
C ARG A 67 3.91 5.29 10.75
N HIS A 68 3.20 5.22 11.88
CA HIS A 68 2.41 4.04 12.20
C HIS A 68 1.23 3.91 11.24
N ASP A 69 0.50 5.01 11.04
CA ASP A 69 -0.69 5.02 10.21
C ASP A 69 -0.38 4.70 8.74
N ILE A 70 0.65 5.34 8.16
CA ILE A 70 1.09 5.03 6.78
C ILE A 70 1.56 3.58 6.66
N GLY A 71 2.29 3.08 7.66
CA GLY A 71 2.76 1.69 7.65
C GLY A 71 1.62 0.67 7.64
N VAL A 72 0.56 0.92 8.43
CA VAL A 72 -0.65 0.09 8.44
C VAL A 72 -1.38 0.15 7.10
N ILE A 73 -1.52 1.34 6.50
CA ILE A 73 -2.20 1.50 5.21
C ILE A 73 -1.45 0.74 4.11
N LEU A 74 -0.12 0.91 4.01
CA LEU A 74 0.71 0.22 3.01
C LEU A 74 0.62 -1.30 3.14
N LEU A 75 0.66 -1.83 4.36
CA LEU A 75 0.50 -3.27 4.61
C LEU A 75 -0.91 -3.78 4.33
N SER A 76 -1.94 -2.98 4.65
CA SER A 76 -3.32 -3.36 4.34
C SER A 76 -3.56 -3.41 2.84
N VAL A 77 -3.03 -2.45 2.08
CA VAL A 77 -3.14 -2.39 0.62
C VAL A 77 -2.38 -3.56 -0.02
N SER A 78 -1.17 -3.88 0.45
CA SER A 78 -0.42 -5.02 -0.09
C SER A 78 -1.08 -6.36 0.24
N ALA A 79 -1.62 -6.54 1.45
CA ALA A 79 -2.37 -7.74 1.82
C ALA A 79 -3.64 -7.90 0.97
N TYR A 80 -4.39 -6.81 0.76
CA TYR A 80 -5.55 -6.80 -0.13
C TYR A 80 -5.15 -7.15 -1.57
N GLN A 81 -4.07 -6.57 -2.08
CA GLN A 81 -3.60 -6.88 -3.43
C GLN A 81 -3.18 -8.34 -3.57
N LEU A 82 -2.47 -8.88 -2.59
CA LEU A 82 -2.07 -10.28 -2.57
C LEU A 82 -3.31 -11.19 -2.63
N PHE A 83 -4.32 -10.90 -1.80
CA PHE A 83 -5.59 -11.61 -1.81
C PHE A 83 -6.29 -11.55 -3.17
N MET A 84 -6.36 -10.37 -3.79
CA MET A 84 -6.95 -10.18 -5.12
C MET A 84 -6.21 -10.97 -6.20
N VAL A 85 -4.88 -10.89 -6.25
CA VAL A 85 -4.05 -11.61 -7.24
C VAL A 85 -4.18 -13.12 -7.03
N SER A 86 -4.15 -13.61 -5.79
CA SER A 86 -4.35 -15.03 -5.50
C SER A 86 -5.76 -15.51 -5.90
N THR A 87 -6.80 -14.71 -5.63
CA THR A 87 -8.17 -15.05 -6.01
C THR A 87 -8.31 -15.12 -7.53
N LEU A 88 -7.77 -14.12 -8.25
CA LEU A 88 -7.76 -14.12 -9.71
C LEU A 88 -6.99 -15.33 -10.26
N ALA A 89 -5.84 -15.67 -9.70
CA ALA A 89 -5.07 -16.84 -10.11
C ALA A 89 -5.85 -18.15 -9.93
N LEU A 90 -6.59 -18.30 -8.83
CA LEU A 90 -7.45 -19.47 -8.58
C LEU A 90 -8.62 -19.53 -9.58
N VAL A 91 -9.27 -18.39 -9.81
CA VAL A 91 -10.38 -18.28 -10.78
C VAL A 91 -9.90 -18.65 -12.19
N PHE A 92 -8.72 -18.17 -12.61
CA PHE A 92 -8.16 -18.51 -13.92
C PHE A 92 -7.65 -19.95 -14.02
N SER A 93 -7.28 -20.57 -12.90
CA SER A 93 -6.91 -22.00 -12.89
C SER A 93 -8.11 -22.92 -13.13
N SER A 94 -9.32 -22.48 -12.73
CA SER A 94 -10.55 -23.25 -12.86
C SER A 94 -10.83 -23.68 -14.31
N GLN A 95 -11.13 -24.97 -14.49
CA GLN A 95 -11.46 -25.54 -15.80
C GLN A 95 -12.76 -24.97 -16.38
N GLU A 96 -13.68 -24.48 -15.55
CA GLU A 96 -14.94 -23.92 -16.00
C GLU A 96 -14.73 -22.62 -16.78
N ILE A 97 -13.85 -21.74 -16.29
CA ILE A 97 -13.51 -20.48 -16.97
C ILE A 97 -12.83 -20.77 -18.32
N LYS A 98 -11.94 -21.77 -18.35
CA LYS A 98 -11.25 -22.19 -19.59
C LYS A 98 -12.21 -22.75 -20.64
N ARG A 99 -13.33 -23.35 -20.23
CA ARG A 99 -14.35 -23.86 -21.14
C ARG A 99 -15.23 -22.74 -21.70
N VAL A 100 -15.56 -21.74 -20.89
CA VAL A 100 -16.41 -20.61 -21.30
C VAL A 100 -15.65 -19.62 -22.19
N PHE A 101 -14.34 -19.43 -21.95
CA PHE A 101 -13.50 -18.51 -22.73
C PHE A 101 -12.31 -19.22 -23.39
N PRO A 102 -12.54 -19.92 -24.52
CA PRO A 102 -11.48 -20.67 -25.21
C PRO A 102 -10.46 -19.78 -25.94
N GLN A 103 -10.79 -18.52 -26.24
CA GLN A 103 -9.86 -17.57 -26.85
C GLN A 103 -9.01 -16.86 -25.77
N GLN A 104 -7.98 -17.57 -25.31
CA GLN A 104 -7.09 -17.16 -24.22
C GLN A 104 -6.24 -15.89 -24.47
N LYS A 105 -6.38 -15.24 -25.63
CA LYS A 105 -5.58 -14.06 -25.99
C LYS A 105 -5.87 -12.85 -25.11
N GLU A 106 -7.08 -12.73 -24.55
CA GLU A 106 -7.41 -11.65 -23.63
C GLU A 106 -6.88 -11.90 -22.21
N PHE A 107 -6.67 -13.14 -21.78
CA PHE A 107 -6.26 -13.43 -20.39
C PHE A 107 -4.77 -13.19 -20.09
N TYR A 108 -4.00 -12.71 -21.08
CA TYR A 108 -2.65 -12.18 -20.88
C TYR A 108 -2.62 -10.81 -20.19
N PHE A 109 -3.77 -10.24 -19.77
CA PHE A 109 -3.82 -8.97 -19.02
C PHE A 109 -2.93 -8.97 -17.78
N PHE A 110 -2.69 -10.13 -17.16
CA PHE A 110 -1.90 -10.28 -15.92
C PHE A 110 -0.52 -10.93 -16.13
N ASN A 111 0.04 -10.89 -17.34
CA ASN A 111 1.29 -11.60 -17.61
C ASN A 111 2.55 -10.89 -17.05
N ASP A 112 2.44 -9.59 -16.73
CA ASP A 112 3.56 -8.79 -16.20
C ASP A 112 3.64 -8.89 -14.66
N TYR A 113 3.77 -10.13 -14.18
CA TYR A 113 3.89 -10.46 -12.76
C TYR A 113 5.14 -9.83 -12.13
N LEU A 114 6.21 -9.63 -12.89
CA LEU A 114 7.45 -9.05 -12.37
C LEU A 114 7.22 -7.62 -11.88
N THR A 115 6.64 -6.76 -12.71
CA THR A 115 6.38 -5.36 -12.34
C THR A 115 5.42 -5.26 -11.16
N GLY A 116 4.35 -6.06 -11.16
CA GLY A 116 3.39 -6.12 -10.05
C GLY A 116 4.01 -6.63 -8.74
N ILE A 117 4.81 -7.71 -8.79
CA ILE A 117 5.50 -8.26 -7.61
C ILE A 117 6.51 -7.24 -7.06
N ILE A 118 7.28 -6.56 -7.92
CA ILE A 118 8.22 -5.52 -7.49
C ILE A 118 7.47 -4.39 -6.77
N CYS A 119 6.37 -3.89 -7.34
CA CYS A 119 5.53 -2.88 -6.68
C CYS A 119 4.98 -3.34 -5.34
N LEU A 120 4.49 -4.57 -5.26
CA LEU A 120 3.97 -5.16 -4.03
C LEU A 120 5.07 -5.26 -2.97
N LEU A 121 6.27 -5.74 -3.33
CA LEU A 121 7.42 -5.81 -2.43
C LEU A 121 7.83 -4.43 -1.93
N LEU A 122 7.85 -3.41 -2.79
CA LEU A 122 8.15 -2.03 -2.38
C LEU A 122 7.14 -1.53 -1.35
N PHE A 123 5.85 -1.83 -1.52
CA PHE A 123 4.81 -1.43 -0.56
C PHE A 123 4.90 -2.21 0.76
N VAL A 124 5.15 -3.51 0.71
CA VAL A 124 5.37 -4.32 1.92
C VAL A 124 6.60 -3.83 2.69
N PHE A 125 7.72 -3.62 1.98
CA PHE A 125 8.96 -3.15 2.57
C PHE A 125 8.82 -1.73 3.13
N GLY A 126 8.21 -0.82 2.38
CA GLY A 126 7.92 0.54 2.83
C GLY A 126 7.00 0.58 4.05
N GLY A 127 5.97 -0.27 4.06
CA GLY A 127 5.05 -0.42 5.20
C GLY A 127 5.75 -0.95 6.44
N PHE A 128 6.55 -2.00 6.29
CA PHE A 128 7.32 -2.58 7.39
C PHE A 128 8.36 -1.61 7.94
N LEU A 129 9.08 -0.91 7.06
CA LEU A 129 10.08 0.10 7.45
C LEU A 129 9.44 1.24 8.24
N CYS A 130 8.26 1.72 7.81
CA CYS A 130 7.49 2.73 8.53
C CYS A 130 7.08 2.27 9.93
N LEU A 131 6.59 1.03 10.06
CA LEU A 131 6.23 0.45 11.35
C LEU A 131 7.46 0.26 12.27
N TYR A 132 8.56 -0.23 11.73
CA TYR A 132 9.80 -0.43 12.48
C TYR A 132 10.35 0.91 13.00
N ALA A 133 10.38 1.93 12.15
CA ALA A 133 10.79 3.28 12.53
C ALA A 133 9.88 3.90 13.59
N SER A 134 8.58 3.59 13.56
CA SER A 134 7.61 4.04 14.56
C SER A 134 7.85 3.40 15.94
N LYS A 135 8.07 2.07 15.97
CA LYS A 135 8.38 1.33 17.21
C LYS A 135 9.65 1.85 17.90
N ARG A 136 10.69 2.19 17.13
CA ARG A 136 11.96 2.72 17.67
C ARG A 136 11.78 4.05 18.40
N LYS A 137 10.97 4.96 17.85
CA LYS A 137 10.66 6.26 18.47
C LYS A 137 9.93 6.10 19.81
N ASN A 138 8.96 5.20 19.87
CA ASN A 138 8.20 4.95 21.10
C ASN A 138 9.09 4.37 22.20
N ARG A 139 9.96 3.41 21.89
CA ARG A 139 10.91 2.83 22.88
C ARG A 139 11.89 3.87 23.43
N ALA A 140 12.42 4.75 22.58
CA ALA A 140 13.31 5.81 23.03
C ALA A 140 12.61 6.79 23.99
N SER A 141 11.34 7.12 23.74
CA SER A 141 10.56 8.00 24.62
C SER A 141 10.26 7.35 25.98
N TYR A 142 9.94 6.05 26.00
CA TYR A 142 9.74 5.30 27.25
C TYR A 142 11.02 5.24 28.10
N ARG A 143 12.18 5.00 27.47
CA ARG A 143 13.47 4.93 28.15
C ARG A 143 13.84 6.25 28.83
N LYS A 144 13.47 7.38 28.22
CA LYS A 144 13.68 8.72 28.78
C LYS A 144 12.82 8.97 30.03
N HIS A 145 11.56 8.53 30.02
CA HIS A 145 10.66 8.64 31.19
C HIS A 145 11.10 7.75 32.36
N TYR A 146 11.52 6.51 32.09
CA TYR A 146 12.00 5.60 33.14
C TYR A 146 13.26 6.13 33.86
N ASN A 147 14.19 6.71 33.11
CA ASN A 147 15.42 7.30 33.65
C ASN A 147 15.18 8.57 34.48
N LEU A 148 14.05 9.26 34.29
CA LEU A 148 13.67 10.42 35.10
C LEU A 148 13.13 9.99 36.48
N HIS A 149 12.28 8.96 36.52
CA HIS A 149 11.76 8.43 37.79
C HIS A 149 12.84 7.77 38.66
N THR A 150 13.84 7.13 38.05
CA THR A 150 14.97 6.53 38.81
C THR A 150 15.95 7.55 39.36
N LYS A 151 16.01 8.76 38.79
CA LYS A 151 16.81 9.87 39.34
C LYS A 151 16.09 10.62 40.45
N ALA A 152 14.77 10.79 40.36
CA ALA A 152 13.97 11.50 41.36
C ALA A 152 13.80 10.77 42.70
N GLY A 153 14.12 9.47 42.78
CA GLY A 153 14.06 8.70 44.03
C GLY A 153 15.39 8.57 44.77
N ARG A 154 16.43 9.33 44.39
CA ARG A 154 17.77 9.32 45.03
C ARG A 154 18.14 10.62 45.73
N GLU A 155 17.24 11.60 45.75
CA GLU A 155 17.37 12.86 46.50
C GLU A 155 16.42 12.85 47.70
#